data_AF-A0A7J5ZXJ7-F1
#
_entry.id   AF-A0A7J5ZXJ7-F1
#
_cell.length_a   1.000
_cell.length_b   1.000
_cell.length_c   1.000
_cell.angle_alpha   90.00
_cell.angle_beta   90.00
_cell.angle_gamma   90.00
#
_symmetry.space_group_name_H-M   'P 1'
#
loop_
_entity.id
_entity.type
_entity.pdbx_description
1 polymer ?
#
loop_
_entity_poly.entity_id
_entity_poly.type
_entity_poly.pdbx_seq_one_letter_code
_entity_poly.pdbx_strand_id
1 'polypeptide(L)'
;MQKFCTCSCYYTENIFVEQYKLHVRFVSQEQFKTDYRHILRSLGCATDAQYHAVLEKIHAETARRRNLAAQSAERKSTIKETYKPLHEHVYRLQESFLAPSL
;
A
#
# COMPACT_ATOMS: atom_id res chain seq x y z
N MET A 1 -0.53 -20.00 12.86
CA MET A 1 -0.83 -18.90 11.91
C MET A 1 -0.88 -17.59 12.68
N GLN A 2 0.12 -16.71 12.53
CA GLN A 2 0.03 -15.35 13.10
C GLN A 2 -1.04 -14.56 12.34
N LYS A 3 -2.01 -14.00 13.05
CA LYS A 3 -2.98 -13.07 12.46
C LYS A 3 -2.30 -11.73 12.27
N PHE A 4 -2.03 -11.37 11.02
CA PHE A 4 -1.62 -10.02 10.67
C PHE A 4 -2.85 -9.11 10.79
N CYS A 5 -2.88 -8.28 11.83
CA CYS A 5 -3.92 -7.27 11.99
C CYS A 5 -3.47 -5.98 11.31
N THR A 6 -4.30 -5.42 10.44
CA THR A 6 -4.09 -4.07 9.90
C THR A 6 -5.01 -3.11 10.63
N CYS A 7 -4.49 -1.95 11.06
CA CYS A 7 -5.33 -0.90 11.64
C CYS A 7 -6.41 -0.49 10.62
N SER A 8 -7.66 -0.32 11.06
CA SER A 8 -8.72 0.22 10.20
C SER A 8 -8.35 1.58 9.60
N CYS A 9 -7.61 2.39 10.36
CA CYS A 9 -7.08 3.69 9.96
C CYS A 9 -6.19 3.63 8.71
N TYR A 10 -5.58 2.48 8.39
CA TYR A 10 -4.77 2.33 7.19
C TYR A 10 -5.55 2.60 5.91
N TYR A 11 -6.86 2.36 5.90
CA TYR A 11 -7.69 2.55 4.70
C TYR A 11 -8.26 3.96 4.53
N THR A 12 -8.12 4.82 5.55
CA THR A 12 -8.75 6.15 5.56
C THR A 12 -7.76 7.28 5.84
N GLU A 13 -6.71 7.02 6.61
CA GLU A 13 -5.77 8.05 7.08
C GLU A 13 -4.51 8.13 6.21
N ASN A 14 -3.86 9.29 6.26
CA ASN A 14 -2.54 9.54 5.66
C ASN A 14 -2.48 9.17 4.16
N ILE A 15 -3.51 9.51 3.40
CA ILE A 15 -3.47 9.38 1.94
C ILE A 15 -2.73 10.61 1.40
N PHE A 16 -1.66 10.38 0.66
CA PHE A 16 -0.82 11.47 0.15
C PHE A 16 -1.29 11.91 -1.23
N VAL A 17 -1.65 13.18 -1.36
CA VAL A 17 -2.02 13.82 -2.63
C VAL A 17 -0.81 14.62 -3.13
N GLU A 18 -0.01 13.98 -3.97
CA GLU A 18 1.29 14.48 -4.39
C GLU A 18 1.25 15.86 -5.04
N GLN A 19 0.21 16.15 -5.84
CA GLN A 19 0.07 17.42 -6.58
C GLN A 19 0.07 18.63 -5.65
N TYR A 20 -0.48 18.44 -4.46
CA TYR A 20 -0.67 19.49 -3.47
C TYR A 20 0.18 19.27 -2.21
N LYS A 21 1.08 18.27 -2.24
CA LYS A 21 1.95 17.86 -1.12
C LYS A 21 1.19 17.76 0.21
N LEU A 22 -0.03 17.19 0.16
CA LEU A 22 -0.98 17.18 1.27
C LEU A 22 -1.30 15.75 1.69
N HIS A 23 -1.29 15.49 3.00
CA HIS A 23 -1.87 14.27 3.56
C HIS A 23 -3.33 14.53 3.94
N VAL A 24 -4.21 13.61 3.53
CA VAL A 24 -5.65 13.74 3.76
C VAL A 24 -6.22 12.48 4.40
N ARG A 25 -7.31 12.69 5.12
CA ARG A 25 -8.23 11.65 5.56
C ARG A 25 -9.36 11.51 4.56
N PHE A 26 -9.69 10.28 4.19
CA PHE A 26 -10.79 9.97 3.27
C PHE A 26 -11.69 8.86 3.83
N VAL A 27 -12.88 9.26 4.29
CA VAL A 27 -13.95 8.34 4.74
C VAL A 27 -15.09 8.31 3.73
N SER A 28 -15.46 9.47 3.20
CA SER A 28 -16.48 9.61 2.15
C SER A 28 -16.17 10.84 1.30
N GLN A 29 -16.76 10.91 0.09
CA GLN A 29 -16.60 12.09 -0.76
C GLN A 29 -17.18 13.35 -0.10
N GLU A 30 -18.28 13.24 0.66
CA GLU A 30 -18.89 14.36 1.38
C GLU A 30 -18.01 14.89 2.51
N GLN A 31 -17.42 14.00 3.30
CA GLN A 31 -16.44 14.38 4.33
C GLN A 31 -15.22 15.05 3.68
N PHE A 32 -14.69 14.45 2.62
CA PHE A 32 -13.52 14.99 1.93
C PHE A 32 -13.78 16.37 1.33
N LYS A 33 -14.96 16.55 0.71
CA LYS A 33 -15.38 17.84 0.15
C LYS A 33 -15.50 18.90 1.23
N THR A 34 -16.13 18.58 2.36
CA THR A 34 -16.31 19.50 3.48
C THR A 34 -14.95 19.91 4.06
N ASP A 35 -14.08 18.94 4.34
CA ASP A 35 -12.83 19.17 5.07
C ASP A 35 -11.74 19.81 4.20
N TYR A 36 -11.65 19.42 2.91
CA TYR A 36 -10.47 19.75 2.09
C TYR A 36 -10.75 20.61 0.85
N ARG A 37 -12.00 20.84 0.44
CA ARG A 37 -12.28 21.59 -0.82
C ARG A 37 -11.69 22.99 -0.79
N HIS A 38 -11.79 23.69 0.35
CA HIS A 38 -11.26 25.05 0.48
C HIS A 38 -9.72 25.07 0.51
N ILE A 39 -9.09 24.10 1.18
CA ILE A 39 -7.62 23.92 1.22
C ILE A 39 -7.08 23.60 -0.17
N LEU A 40 -7.71 22.66 -0.89
CA LEU A 40 -7.28 22.33 -2.25
C LEU A 40 -7.40 23.54 -3.18
N ARG A 41 -8.46 24.35 -3.04
CA ARG A 41 -8.60 25.59 -3.81
C ARG A 41 -7.50 26.59 -3.52
N SER A 42 -7.10 26.79 -2.26
CA SER A 42 -5.99 27.69 -1.92
C SER A 42 -4.64 27.18 -2.43
N LEU A 43 -4.51 25.86 -2.64
CA LEU A 43 -3.33 25.22 -3.23
C LEU A 43 -3.39 25.13 -4.77
N GLY A 44 -4.36 25.76 -5.44
CA GLY A 44 -4.44 25.84 -6.90
C GLY A 44 -5.35 24.82 -7.59
N CYS A 45 -6.11 24.01 -6.84
CA CYS A 45 -7.18 23.16 -7.37
C CYS A 45 -8.43 23.99 -7.72
N ALA A 46 -8.33 24.83 -8.75
CA ALA A 46 -9.35 25.81 -9.11
C ALA A 46 -10.55 25.20 -9.85
N THR A 47 -10.32 24.16 -10.66
CA THR A 47 -11.34 23.57 -11.55
C THR A 47 -11.95 22.31 -10.97
N ASP A 48 -13.18 21.98 -11.39
CA ASP A 48 -13.81 20.71 -11.00
C ASP A 48 -13.09 19.50 -11.60
N ALA A 49 -12.50 19.64 -12.80
CA ALA A 49 -11.68 18.58 -13.40
C ALA A 49 -10.45 18.24 -12.54
N GLN A 50 -9.75 19.25 -12.01
CA GLN A 50 -8.64 19.03 -11.07
C GLN A 50 -9.12 18.36 -9.78
N TYR A 51 -10.27 18.76 -9.24
CA TYR A 51 -10.82 18.16 -8.04
C TYR A 51 -11.21 16.70 -8.26
N HIS A 52 -11.81 16.39 -9.41
CA HIS A 52 -12.16 15.03 -9.79
C HIS A 52 -10.91 14.16 -9.93
N ALA A 53 -9.84 14.69 -10.54
CA ALA A 53 -8.56 13.98 -10.64
C ALA A 53 -7.93 13.67 -9.26
N VAL A 54 -8.14 14.53 -8.25
CA VAL A 54 -7.74 14.23 -6.86
C VAL A 54 -8.55 13.06 -6.30
N LEU A 55 -9.87 13.08 -6.48
CA LEU A 55 -10.74 11.99 -6.02
C LEU A 55 -10.34 10.65 -6.66
N GLU A 56 -10.08 10.62 -7.96
CA GLU A 56 -9.64 9.41 -8.66
C GLU A 56 -8.34 8.84 -8.06
N LYS A 57 -7.37 9.70 -7.73
CA LYS A 57 -6.13 9.25 -7.08
C LYS A 57 -6.36 8.68 -5.69
N ILE A 58 -7.24 9.32 -4.91
CA ILE A 58 -7.59 8.84 -3.56
C ILE A 58 -8.31 7.49 -3.63
N HIS A 59 -9.25 7.33 -4.57
CA HIS A 59 -9.94 6.06 -4.80
C HIS A 59 -8.97 4.96 -5.23
N ALA A 60 -8.07 5.25 -6.17
CA ALA A 60 -7.05 4.32 -6.62
C ALA A 60 -6.14 3.87 -5.46
N GLU A 61 -5.67 4.80 -4.63
CA GLU A 61 -4.83 4.47 -3.47
C GLU A 61 -5.60 3.64 -2.43
N THR A 62 -6.85 4.00 -2.14
CA THR A 62 -7.69 3.25 -1.21
C THR A 62 -7.94 1.83 -1.70
N ALA A 63 -8.22 1.66 -3.00
CA ALA A 63 -8.37 0.36 -3.63
C ALA A 63 -7.05 -0.45 -3.57
N ARG A 64 -5.90 0.19 -3.85
CA ARG A 64 -4.59 -0.45 -3.75
C ARG A 64 -4.32 -0.97 -2.34
N ARG A 65 -4.57 -0.16 -1.31
CA ARG A 65 -4.41 -0.55 0.11
C ARG A 65 -5.27 -1.75 0.48
N ARG A 66 -6.55 -1.76 0.05
CA ARG A 66 -7.49 -2.88 0.31
C ARG A 66 -7.07 -4.18 -0.36
N ASN A 67 -6.52 -4.10 -1.56
CA ASN A 67 -6.11 -5.29 -2.33
C ASN A 67 -4.70 -5.77 -2.00
N LEU A 68 -3.90 -5.00 -1.24
CA LEU A 68 -2.49 -5.27 -1.01
C LEU A 68 -2.23 -6.66 -0.42
N ALA A 69 -3.03 -7.08 0.56
CA ALA A 69 -2.87 -8.38 1.21
C ALA A 69 -3.14 -9.55 0.25
N ALA A 70 -4.24 -9.48 -0.50
CA ALA A 70 -4.60 -10.49 -1.49
C ALA A 70 -3.53 -10.62 -2.58
N GLN A 71 -3.13 -9.48 -3.17
CA GLN A 71 -2.08 -9.45 -4.19
C GLN A 71 -0.72 -9.92 -3.65
N SER A 72 -0.41 -9.65 -2.37
CA SER A 72 0.82 -10.15 -1.74
C SER A 72 0.78 -11.66 -1.54
N ALA A 73 -0.37 -12.22 -1.18
CA ALA A 73 -0.54 -13.66 -1.04
C ALA A 73 -0.41 -14.36 -2.40
N GLU A 74 -1.05 -13.81 -3.44
CA GLU A 74 -0.95 -14.28 -4.82
C GLU A 74 0.51 -14.29 -5.30
N ARG A 75 1.21 -13.14 -5.23
CA ARG A 75 2.64 -13.05 -5.60
C ARG A 75 3.49 -14.07 -4.85
N LYS A 76 3.23 -14.27 -3.55
CA LYS A 76 3.96 -15.25 -2.75
C LYS A 76 3.70 -16.68 -3.22
N SER A 77 2.47 -17.03 -3.59
CA SER A 77 2.14 -18.34 -4.15
C SER A 77 2.86 -18.55 -5.49
N THR A 78 2.76 -17.58 -6.40
CA THR A 78 3.41 -17.66 -7.71
C THR A 78 4.92 -17.83 -7.58
N ILE A 79 5.58 -17.06 -6.72
CA ILE A 79 7.02 -17.20 -6.48
C ILE A 79 7.33 -18.59 -5.92
N LYS A 80 6.57 -19.06 -4.93
CA LYS A 80 6.77 -20.39 -4.34
C LYS A 80 6.67 -21.51 -5.37
N GLU A 81 5.75 -21.39 -6.33
CA GLU A 81 5.50 -22.40 -7.35
C GLU A 81 6.49 -22.35 -8.53
N THR A 82 6.96 -21.16 -8.90
CA THR A 82 7.72 -20.95 -10.14
C THR A 82 9.21 -20.70 -9.93
N TYR A 83 9.62 -20.25 -8.73
CA TYR A 83 11.01 -19.89 -8.47
C TYR A 83 11.91 -21.11 -8.43
N LYS A 84 12.95 -21.09 -9.27
CA LYS A 84 14.06 -22.04 -9.25
C LYS A 84 15.32 -21.32 -8.79
N PRO A 85 15.89 -21.69 -7.63
CA PRO A 85 17.14 -21.10 -7.18
C PRO A 85 18.28 -21.38 -8.17
N LEU A 86 19.09 -20.37 -8.48
CA LEU A 86 20.28 -20.54 -9.32
C LEU A 86 21.34 -21.44 -8.65
N HIS A 87 21.47 -21.31 -7.32
CA HIS A 87 22.39 -22.08 -6.50
C HIS A 87 21.62 -22.80 -5.40
N GLU A 88 20.99 -23.93 -5.75
CA GLU A 88 20.12 -24.70 -4.84
C GLU A 88 20.83 -25.10 -3.53
N HIS A 89 22.14 -25.38 -3.59
CA HIS A 89 22.94 -25.79 -2.43
C HIS A 89 23.01 -24.72 -1.32
N VAL A 90 22.82 -23.44 -1.63
CA VAL A 90 22.83 -22.35 -0.63
C VAL A 90 21.57 -22.34 0.23
N TYR A 91 20.47 -22.90 -0.29
CA TYR A 91 19.18 -22.97 0.41
C TYR A 91 19.06 -24.21 1.30
N ARG A 92 20.08 -25.08 1.32
CA ARG A 92 20.15 -26.27 2.16
C ARG A 92 21.33 -26.12 3.13
N LEU A 93 21.05 -26.10 4.43
CA LEU A 93 22.09 -26.10 5.45
C LEU A 93 22.90 -27.40 5.35
N GLN A 94 24.22 -27.28 5.22
CA GLN A 94 25.12 -28.44 5.26
C GLN A 94 25.75 -28.55 6.65
N GLU A 95 25.89 -29.77 7.14
CA GLU A 95 26.56 -30.02 8.43
C GLU A 95 28.01 -29.50 8.45
N SER A 96 28.69 -29.49 7.29
CA SER A 96 30.01 -28.90 7.12
C SER A 96 30.10 -27.40 7.42
N PHE A 97 28.96 -26.69 7.43
CA PHE A 97 28.90 -25.28 7.80
C PHE A 97 28.68 -25.07 9.30
N LEU A 98 28.33 -26.12 10.05
CA LEU A 98 28.13 -26.05 11.48
C LEU A 98 29.48 -26.02 12.20
N ALA A 99 29.56 -25.25 13.29
CA ALA A 99 30.72 -25.31 14.17
C ALA A 99 30.82 -26.71 14.82
N PRO A 100 32.05 -27.19 15.13
CA PRO A 100 32.21 -28.46 15.83
C PRO A 100 31.45 -28.46 17.17
N SER A 101 30.83 -29.58 17.52
CA SER A 101 30.29 -29.79 18.85
C SER A 101 31.43 -29.84 19.88
N LEU A 102 31.33 -29.00 20.93
CA LEU A 102 32.22 -29.00 22.09
C LEU A 102 32.13 -30.30 22.89
#